data_AF-A0AA38PUG3-F1
#
_entry.id   AF-A0AA38PUG3-F1
#
_cell.length_a   1.000
_cell.length_b   1.000
_cell.length_c   1.000
_cell.angle_alpha   90.00
_cell.angle_beta   90.00
_cell.angle_gamma   90.00
#
_symmetry.space_group_name_H-M   'P 1'
#
loop_
_entity.id
_entity.type
_entity.pdbx_description
1 polymer ?
#
loop_
_entity_poly.entity_id
_entity_poly.type
_entity_poly.pdbx_seq_one_letter_code
_entity_poly.pdbx_strand_id
1 'polypeptide(L)' 'LHHDKEVYGDNTEHFNPGQFLDVNGKIESSIPGTKDEGHFSYGFGKRICVGRHVANNSLFIHIVSLLWAFTAICRT' A
#
# COMPACT_ATOMS: atom_id res chain seq x y z
N LEU A 1 11.47 2.83 -8.30
CA LEU A 1 10.67 3.22 -7.11
C LEU A 1 10.26 2.03 -6.27
N HIS A 2 9.39 1.11 -6.73
CA HIS A 2 8.78 0.11 -5.82
C HIS A 2 9.77 -0.82 -5.10
N HIS A 3 10.91 -1.16 -5.73
CA HIS A 3 11.98 -1.95 -5.12
C HIS A 3 13.27 -1.12 -4.96
N ASP A 4 13.12 0.21 -4.88
CA ASP A 4 14.25 1.11 -4.79
C ASP A 4 14.82 1.12 -3.37
N LYS A 5 16.05 0.63 -3.22
CA LYS A 5 16.72 0.52 -1.92
C LYS A 5 17.04 1.86 -1.29
N GLU A 6 17.22 2.91 -2.11
CA GLU A 6 17.44 4.26 -1.58
C GLU A 6 16.19 4.83 -0.92
N VAL A 7 15.01 4.32 -1.30
CA VAL A 7 13.71 4.77 -0.79
C VAL A 7 13.22 3.87 0.36
N TYR A 8 13.37 2.55 0.23
CA TYR A 8 12.76 1.57 1.14
C TYR A 8 13.78 0.74 1.93
N GLY A 9 15.08 0.95 1.75
CA GLY A 9 16.15 0.19 2.40
C GLY A 9 16.42 -1.17 1.76
N ASP A 10 17.23 -2.01 2.43
CA ASP A 10 17.75 -3.24 1.82
C ASP A 10 16.73 -4.39 1.67
N ASN A 11 15.64 -4.36 2.43
CA ASN A 11 14.65 -5.44 2.50
C ASN A 11 13.44 -5.24 1.56
N THR A 12 13.65 -4.66 0.37
CA THR A 12 12.58 -4.35 -0.61
C THR A 12 11.80 -5.57 -1.09
N GLU A 13 12.37 -6.77 -1.02
CA GLU A 13 11.72 -8.02 -1.43
C GLU A 13 10.83 -8.62 -0.33
N HIS A 14 10.89 -8.09 0.89
CA HIS A 14 10.11 -8.59 2.02
C HIS A 14 8.83 -7.80 2.19
N PHE A 15 7.73 -8.52 2.44
CA PHE A 15 6.47 -7.89 2.77
C PHE A 15 6.53 -7.28 4.18
N ASN A 16 6.67 -5.96 4.25
CA ASN A 16 6.68 -5.20 5.50
C ASN A 16 5.61 -4.08 5.47
N PRO A 17 4.38 -4.33 5.97
CA PRO A 17 3.33 -3.30 6.04
C PRO A 17 3.72 -2.08 6.87
N GLY A 18 4.58 -2.26 7.88
CA GLY A 18 4.97 -1.21 8.82
C GLY A 18 5.83 -0.11 8.19
N GLN A 19 6.40 -0.35 7.00
CA GLN A 19 7.24 0.65 6.31
C GLN A 19 6.47 1.88 5.83
N PHE A 20 5.13 1.83 5.82
CA PHE A 20 4.26 2.94 5.44
C PHE A 20 3.70 3.70 6.65
N LEU A 21 4.22 3.44 7.86
CA LEU A 21 3.79 4.05 9.12
C LEU A 21 4.92 4.84 9.79
N ASP A 22 4.57 5.93 10.45
CA ASP A 22 5.49 6.77 11.20
C ASP A 22 5.81 6.16 12.57
N VAL A 23 6.70 6.80 13.32
CA VAL A 23 7.07 6.34 14.67
C VAL A 23 5.89 6.32 15.66
N ASN A 24 4.78 6.98 15.34
CA ASN A 24 3.54 7.02 16.12
C ASN A 24 2.46 6.07 15.58
N GLY A 25 2.76 5.28 14.53
CA GLY A 25 1.81 4.39 13.87
C GLY A 25 0.79 5.09 12.97
N LYS A 26 1.00 6.36 12.61
CA LYS A 26 0.19 7.08 11.62
C LYS A 26 0.71 6.82 10.21
N ILE A 27 -0.12 7.02 9.20
CA ILE A 27 0.29 6.89 7.80
C ILE A 27 1.42 7.91 7.54
N GLU A 28 2.55 7.42 7.04
CA GLU A 28 3.67 8.27 6.63
C GLU A 28 3.30 9.15 5.44
N SER A 29 4.02 10.26 5.31
CA SER A 29 3.84 11.13 4.15
C SER A 29 4.22 10.40 2.85
N SER A 30 3.37 10.53 1.83
CA SER A 30 3.59 9.89 0.54
C SER A 30 4.83 10.46 -0.15
N ILE A 31 5.58 9.57 -0.84
CA ILE A 31 6.79 9.96 -1.56
C ILE A 31 6.46 11.04 -2.61
N PRO A 32 7.24 12.15 -2.70
CA PRO A 32 7.02 13.20 -3.67
C PRO A 32 6.90 12.68 -5.10
N GLY A 33 5.95 13.23 -5.87
CA GLY A 33 5.72 12.83 -7.26
C GLY A 33 4.83 11.59 -7.44
N THR A 34 4.37 10.95 -6.36
CA THR A 34 3.46 9.78 -6.41
C THR A 34 1.97 10.13 -6.39
N LYS A 35 1.61 11.41 -6.55
CA LYS A 35 0.20 11.88 -6.47
C LYS A 35 -0.49 11.44 -5.17
N ASP A 36 0.24 11.52 -4.07
CA ASP A 36 -0.18 11.15 -2.73
C ASP A 36 -0.50 9.66 -2.52
N GLU A 37 -0.28 8.79 -3.52
CA GLU A 37 -0.49 7.34 -3.39
C GLU A 37 0.71 6.65 -2.72
N GLY A 38 1.91 7.25 -2.71
CA GLY A 38 3.14 6.63 -2.18
C GLY A 38 3.74 5.54 -3.09
N HIS A 39 3.05 5.18 -4.19
CA HIS A 39 3.48 4.15 -5.14
C HIS A 39 2.99 4.48 -6.56
N PHE A 40 3.54 3.79 -7.57
CA PHE A 40 3.13 3.92 -8.99
C PHE A 40 2.28 2.75 -9.51
N SER A 41 1.61 2.01 -8.62
CA SER A 41 0.84 0.81 -9.02
C SER A 41 -0.37 1.14 -9.90
N TYR A 42 -0.87 2.37 -9.80
CA TYR A 42 -1.92 2.90 -10.67
C TYR A 42 -1.38 3.66 -11.90
N GLY A 43 -0.07 3.64 -12.14
CA GLY A 43 0.59 4.42 -13.19
C GLY A 43 0.84 5.87 -12.77
N PHE A 44 1.17 6.71 -13.76
CA PHE A 44 1.58 8.11 -13.54
C PHE A 44 1.10 9.04 -14.68
N GLY A 45 1.10 10.34 -14.40
CA GLY A 45 0.77 11.38 -15.37
C GLY A 45 -0.69 11.31 -15.86
N LYS A 46 -0.91 11.62 -17.15
CA LYS A 46 -2.26 11.67 -17.76
C LYS A 46 -2.90 10.29 -17.96
N ARG A 47 -2.14 9.21 -17.80
CA ARG A 47 -2.60 7.82 -17.97
C ARG A 47 -2.69 7.05 -16.65
N ILE A 48 -2.79 7.77 -15.53
CA ILE A 48 -3.07 7.15 -14.24
C ILE A 48 -4.43 6.45 -14.27
N CYS A 49 -4.55 5.32 -13.57
CA CYS A 49 -5.78 4.55 -13.48
C CYS A 49 -6.92 5.43 -12.98
N VAL A 50 -7.94 5.61 -13.83
CA VAL A 50 -9.15 6.38 -13.51
C VAL A 50 -9.97 5.72 -12.41
N GLY A 51 -9.84 4.40 -12.26
CA GLY A 51 -10.56 3.60 -11.26
C GLY A 51 -9.86 3.47 -9.91
N ARG A 52 -8.69 4.10 -9.67
CA ARG A 52 -7.88 3.87 -8.46
C ARG A 52 -8.62 4.10 -7.15
N HIS A 53 -9.49 5.12 -7.10
CA HIS A 53 -10.29 5.42 -5.90
C HIS A 53 -11.32 4.32 -5.61
N VAL A 54 -11.97 3.81 -6.66
CA VAL A 54 -12.91 2.69 -6.53
C VAL A 54 -12.15 1.44 -6.12
N ALA A 55 -11.00 1.16 -6.72
CA ALA A 55 -10.15 0.02 -6.38
C ALA A 55 -9.70 0.05 -4.90
N ASN A 56 -9.20 1.19 -4.41
CA ASN A 56 -8.79 1.36 -3.02
C ASN A 56 -9.96 1.13 -2.05
N ASN A 57 -11.12 1.74 -2.32
CA ASN A 57 -12.31 1.58 -1.46
C ASN A 57 -12.82 0.14 -1.46
N SER A 58 -12.90 -0.49 -2.64
CA SER A 58 -13.31 -1.88 -2.76
C SER A 58 -12.35 -2.79 -2.01
N LEU A 59 -11.03 -2.63 -2.19
CA LEU A 59 -10.03 -3.44 -1.52
C LEU A 59 -10.12 -3.32 0.00
N PHE A 60 -10.31 -2.11 0.52
CA PHE A 60 -10.54 -1.88 1.95
C PHE A 60 -11.78 -2.63 2.46
N ILE A 61 -12.92 -2.49 1.76
CA ILE A 61 -14.16 -3.19 2.13
C ILE A 61 -13.97 -4.71 2.10
N HIS A 62 -13.29 -5.24 1.07
CA HIS A 62 -13.02 -6.67 0.96
C HIS A 62 -12.17 -7.16 2.12
N ILE A 63 -11.07 -6.47 2.46
CA ILE A 63 -10.19 -6.85 3.57
C ILE A 63 -10.97 -6.83 4.90
N VAL A 64 -11.71 -5.76 5.19
CA VAL A 64 -12.50 -5.66 6.43
C VAL A 64 -13.59 -6.73 6.48
N SER A 65 -14.24 -7.02 5.35
CA SER A 65 -15.26 -8.07 5.26
C SER A 65 -14.67 -9.45 5.53
N LEU A 66 -13.48 -9.74 4.99
CA LEU A 66 -12.79 -11.00 5.23
C LEU A 66 -12.41 -11.15 6.71
N LEU A 67 -11.88 -10.10 7.33
CA LEU A 67 -11.50 -10.10 8.75
C LEU A 67 -12.71 -10.22 9.68
N TRP A 68 -13.86 -9.64 9.29
CA TRP A 68 -15.10 -9.72 10.06
C TRP A 68 -15.76 -11.10 9.93
N ALA A 69 -15.83 -11.65 8.71
CA ALA A 69 -16.56 -12.88 8.44
C ALA A 69 -15.77 -14.15 8.79
N PHE A 70 -14.44 -14.10 8.75
CA PHE A 70 -13.59 -15.28 8.91
C PHE A 70 -12.52 -15.08 9.99
N THR A 71 -12.28 -16.15 10.75
CA THR A 71 -11.04 -16.26 11.54
C THR A 71 -10.00 -16.99 10.70
N ALA A 72 -9.01 -16.24 10.21
CA ALA A 72 -7.90 -16.81 9.46
C ALA A 72 -6.90 -17.47 10.42
N ILE A 73 -6.67 -18.78 10.24
CA ILE A 73 -5.69 -19.54 11.03
C ILE A 73 -4.55 -19.91 10.08
N CYS A 74 -3.34 -19.41 10.36
CA CYS A 74 -2.14 -19.85 9.68
C CYS A 74 -1.74 -21.22 10.28
N ARG A 75 -1.82 -22.29 9.48
CA ARG A 75 -1.18 -23.56 9.82
C ARG A 75 0.13 -23.64 9.07
N THR A 76 1.22 -23.68 9.82
CA THR A 76 2.60 -23.87 9.35
C THR A 76 2.82 -25.24 8.74
#